data_AF-A0A2S9FND1-F1
#
_entry.id   AF-A0A2S9FND1-F1
#
_cell.length_a   1.000
_cell.length_b   1.000
_cell.length_c   1.000
_cell.angle_alpha   90.00
_cell.angle_beta   90.00
_cell.angle_gamma   90.00
#
_symmetry.space_group_name_H-M   'P 1'
#
loop_
_entity.id
_entity.type
_entity.pdbx_description
1 polymer ?
#
loop_
_entity_poly.entity_id
_entity_poly.type
_entity_poly.pdbx_seq_one_letter_code
_entity_poly.pdbx_strand_id
1 'polypeptide(L)'
;TATGAMASVELPAQQVLSELAARGAGDVVLSVIASPESAVVGGAKSTISTLVQQWEERGVMAREVAVDIASHSPQVDPILDELTDALADLSPADPTIPYYSATLYDPREPADYDADYWVDNLRHAV
;
A
#
# COMPACT_ATOMS: atom_id res chain seq x y z
N THR A 1 0.76 -0.84 20.71
CA THR A 1 0.78 -2.10 19.92
C THR A 1 0.44 -1.73 18.50
N ALA A 2 1.29 -2.06 17.51
CA ALA A 2 0.97 -1.80 16.12
C ALA A 2 -0.36 -2.48 15.76
N THR A 3 -1.34 -1.71 15.31
CA THR A 3 -2.70 -2.16 14.97
C THR A 3 -2.78 -2.74 13.56
N GLY A 4 -1.81 -2.37 12.71
CA GLY A 4 -1.67 -2.85 11.35
C GLY A 4 -0.72 -4.03 11.20
N ALA A 5 -0.88 -4.77 10.11
CA ALA A 5 0.10 -5.72 9.60
C ALA A 5 0.15 -5.66 8.06
N MET A 6 1.18 -6.26 7.48
CA MET A 6 1.32 -6.45 6.04
C MET A 6 1.66 -7.91 5.75
N ALA A 7 1.25 -8.41 4.58
CA ALA A 7 1.62 -9.74 4.13
C ALA A 7 1.89 -9.76 2.61
N SER A 8 2.94 -10.48 2.21
CA SER A 8 3.18 -10.83 0.81
C SER A 8 2.39 -12.08 0.44
N VAL A 9 1.87 -12.13 -0.79
CA VAL A 9 1.17 -13.29 -1.34
C VAL A 9 1.58 -13.51 -2.80
N GLU A 10 1.87 -14.76 -3.16
CA GLU A 10 2.19 -15.18 -4.54
C GLU A 10 0.90 -15.36 -5.37
N LEU A 11 0.20 -14.24 -5.59
CA LEU A 11 -0.94 -14.11 -6.48
C LEU A 11 -0.86 -12.78 -7.25
N PRO A 12 -1.37 -12.72 -8.50
CA PRO A 12 -1.55 -11.47 -9.21
C PRO A 12 -2.45 -10.49 -8.46
N ALA A 13 -2.11 -9.21 -8.50
CA ALA A 13 -2.84 -8.13 -7.82
C ALA A 13 -4.35 -8.13 -8.11
N GLN A 14 -4.75 -8.35 -9.37
CA GLN A 14 -6.16 -8.40 -9.75
C GLN A 14 -6.92 -9.56 -9.09
N GLN A 15 -6.27 -10.70 -8.90
CA GLN A 15 -6.85 -11.82 -8.18
C GLN A 15 -7.01 -11.49 -6.70
N VAL A 16 -5.99 -10.88 -6.08
CA VAL A 16 -6.05 -10.41 -4.69
C VAL A 16 -7.20 -9.43 -4.49
N LEU A 17 -7.36 -8.42 -5.36
CA LEU A 17 -8.49 -7.47 -5.29
C LEU A 17 -9.85 -8.16 -5.37
N SER A 18 -10.01 -9.11 -6.31
CA SER A 18 -11.25 -9.87 -6.47
C SER A 18 -11.57 -10.70 -5.22
N GLU A 19 -10.52 -11.27 -4.62
CA GLU A 19 -10.57 -12.04 -3.40
C GLU A 19 -10.93 -11.21 -2.16
N LEU A 20 -10.38 -9.99 -2.03
CA LEU A 20 -10.73 -9.04 -0.96
C LEU A 20 -12.19 -8.57 -1.08
N ALA A 21 -12.62 -8.22 -2.29
CA ALA A 21 -13.99 -7.78 -2.57
C ALA A 21 -15.01 -8.88 -2.27
N ALA A 22 -14.76 -10.12 -2.71
CA ALA A 22 -15.66 -11.25 -2.46
C ALA A 22 -15.83 -11.59 -0.97
N ARG A 23 -14.83 -11.26 -0.15
CA ARG A 23 -14.83 -11.49 1.31
C ARG A 23 -15.39 -10.30 2.10
N GLY A 24 -15.58 -9.13 1.47
CA GLY A 24 -15.93 -7.90 2.17
C GLY A 24 -14.82 -7.41 3.12
N ALA A 25 -13.55 -7.70 2.81
CA ALA A 25 -12.39 -7.31 3.62
C ALA A 25 -12.01 -5.83 3.40
N GLY A 26 -12.92 -4.91 3.77
CA GLY A 26 -12.77 -3.46 3.52
C GLY A 26 -11.69 -2.77 4.35
N ASP A 27 -11.09 -3.45 5.33
CA ASP A 27 -10.02 -2.99 6.20
C ASP A 27 -8.62 -3.44 5.75
N VAL A 28 -8.53 -4.10 4.59
CA VAL A 28 -7.29 -4.53 3.93
C VAL A 28 -7.27 -4.04 2.48
N VAL A 29 -6.12 -3.54 2.05
CA VAL A 29 -5.91 -3.05 0.68
C VAL A 29 -4.67 -3.69 0.06
N LEU A 30 -4.54 -3.56 -1.27
CA LEU A 30 -3.24 -3.72 -1.91
C LEU A 30 -2.33 -2.57 -1.48
N SER A 31 -1.14 -2.93 -1.03
CA SER A 31 -0.11 -2.00 -0.59
C SER A 31 1.06 -1.91 -1.58
N VAL A 32 1.43 -3.02 -2.21
CA VAL A 32 2.53 -3.05 -3.20
C VAL A 32 2.22 -4.03 -4.34
N ILE A 33 2.49 -3.62 -5.58
CA ILE A 33 2.38 -4.39 -6.82
C ILE A 33 3.73 -4.31 -7.57
N ALA A 34 4.76 -4.98 -7.03
CA ALA A 34 6.10 -4.96 -7.60
C ALA A 34 6.34 -6.07 -8.67
N SER A 35 5.41 -7.02 -8.82
CA SER A 35 5.53 -8.18 -9.70
C SER A 35 4.17 -8.56 -10.29
N PRO A 36 4.10 -9.11 -11.53
CA PRO A 36 2.86 -9.63 -12.09
C PRO A 36 2.23 -10.78 -11.28
N GLU A 37 3.06 -11.56 -10.58
CA GLU A 37 2.65 -12.81 -9.90
C GLU A 37 2.66 -12.71 -8.37
N SER A 38 3.02 -11.55 -7.82
CA SER A 38 3.13 -11.37 -6.36
C SER A 38 2.70 -9.97 -5.95
N ALA A 39 2.03 -9.88 -4.82
CA ALA A 39 1.49 -8.64 -4.27
C ALA A 39 1.68 -8.58 -2.75
N VAL A 40 1.65 -7.36 -2.20
CA VAL A 40 1.61 -7.13 -0.75
C VAL A 40 0.28 -6.50 -0.38
N VAL A 41 -0.35 -7.03 0.65
CA VAL A 41 -1.55 -6.45 1.27
C VAL A 41 -1.20 -5.85 2.63
N GLY A 42 -1.92 -4.79 3.01
CA GLY A 42 -1.75 -4.10 4.28
C GLY A 42 -3.10 -3.69 4.87
N GLY A 43 -3.22 -3.73 6.19
CA GLY A 43 -4.47 -3.41 6.87
C GLY A 43 -4.52 -3.90 8.31
N ALA A 44 -5.74 -4.15 8.81
CA ALA A 44 -5.93 -4.62 10.18
C ALA A 44 -5.25 -5.98 10.42
N LYS A 45 -4.50 -6.08 11.53
CA LYS A 45 -3.70 -7.27 11.84
C LYS A 45 -4.49 -8.59 11.85
N SER A 46 -5.70 -8.60 12.42
CA SER A 46 -6.55 -9.81 12.46
C SER A 46 -6.98 -10.28 11.09
N THR A 47 -7.30 -9.35 10.19
CA THR A 47 -7.75 -9.64 8.83
C THR A 47 -6.58 -10.14 7.99
N ILE A 48 -5.39 -9.52 8.11
CA ILE A 48 -4.15 -9.99 7.47
C ILE A 48 -3.82 -11.43 7.90
N SER A 49 -3.83 -11.71 9.20
CA SER A 49 -3.53 -13.06 9.73
C SER A 49 -4.52 -14.11 9.19
N THR A 50 -5.81 -13.75 9.11
CA THR A 50 -6.85 -14.62 8.54
C THR A 50 -6.62 -14.88 7.05
N LEU A 51 -6.27 -13.86 6.27
CA LEU A 51 -6.00 -14.00 4.84
C LEU A 51 -4.78 -14.90 4.59
N VAL A 52 -3.69 -14.72 5.34
CA VAL A 52 -2.48 -15.55 5.25
C VAL A 52 -2.84 -17.01 5.49
N GLN A 53 -3.54 -17.33 6.59
CA GLN A 53 -3.97 -18.70 6.89
C GLN A 53 -4.81 -19.29 5.74
N GLN A 54 -5.79 -18.54 5.23
CA GLN A 54 -6.67 -19.02 4.15
C GLN A 54 -5.93 -19.27 2.84
N TRP A 55 -4.93 -18.45 2.51
CA TRP A 55 -4.09 -18.66 1.33
C TRP A 55 -3.19 -19.89 1.52
N GLU A 56 -2.56 -20.05 2.69
CA GLU A 56 -1.73 -21.21 3.01
C GLU A 56 -2.54 -22.51 2.97
N GLU A 57 -3.77 -22.53 3.49
CA GLU A 57 -4.68 -23.68 3.44
C GLU A 57 -5.03 -24.11 2.00
N ARG A 58 -4.97 -23.18 1.05
CA ARG A 58 -5.18 -23.41 -0.39
C ARG A 58 -3.88 -23.74 -1.14
N GLY A 59 -2.74 -23.80 -0.46
CA GLY A 59 -1.43 -24.01 -1.06
C GLY A 59 -0.86 -22.77 -1.76
N VAL A 60 -1.42 -21.58 -1.53
CA VAL A 60 -0.88 -20.31 -2.01
C VAL A 60 0.16 -19.83 -1.00
N MET A 61 1.36 -19.49 -1.46
CA MET A 61 2.40 -18.96 -0.58
C MET A 61 2.03 -17.55 -0.13
N ALA A 62 1.79 -17.36 1.17
CA ALA A 62 1.55 -16.07 1.80
C ALA A 62 2.34 -15.97 3.10
N ARG A 63 2.84 -14.78 3.46
CA ARG A 63 3.68 -14.56 4.64
C ARG A 63 3.50 -13.16 5.19
N GLU A 64 3.36 -13.02 6.50
CA GLU A 64 3.45 -11.70 7.14
C GLU A 64 4.85 -11.09 6.92
N VAL A 65 4.88 -9.79 6.64
CA VAL A 65 6.11 -9.01 6.49
C VAL A 65 6.44 -8.38 7.83
N ALA A 66 7.69 -8.53 8.27
CA ALA A 66 8.17 -7.90 9.50
C ALA A 66 8.35 -6.39 9.30
N VAL A 67 7.31 -5.63 9.62
CA VAL A 67 7.29 -4.15 9.58
C VAL A 67 6.76 -3.57 10.88
N ASP A 68 7.25 -2.40 11.26
CA ASP A 68 6.75 -1.66 12.43
C ASP A 68 5.45 -0.90 12.13
N ILE A 69 5.24 -0.54 10.86
CA ILE A 69 4.10 0.24 10.36
C ILE A 69 3.57 -0.41 9.09
N ALA A 70 2.25 -0.57 9.00
CA ALA A 70 1.57 -1.00 7.78
C ALA A 70 1.34 0.20 6.85
N SER A 71 2.40 0.70 6.20
CA SER A 71 2.28 1.76 5.19
C SER A 71 1.46 1.31 3.98
N HIS A 72 1.03 2.27 3.15
CA HIS A 72 0.19 2.01 1.97
C HIS A 72 -1.11 1.29 2.35
N SER A 73 -1.70 1.71 3.48
CA SER A 73 -2.92 1.14 4.04
C SER A 73 -3.69 2.17 4.87
N PRO A 74 -4.97 1.93 5.23
CA PRO A 74 -5.73 2.81 6.11
C PRO A 74 -5.10 3.04 7.50
N GLN A 75 -4.09 2.26 7.88
CA GLN A 75 -3.41 2.41 9.17
C GLN A 75 -2.57 3.70 9.26
N VAL A 76 -2.28 4.36 8.13
CA VAL A 76 -1.59 5.66 8.13
C VAL A 76 -2.54 6.85 8.18
N ASP A 77 -3.86 6.65 8.01
CA ASP A 77 -4.87 7.73 8.01
C ASP A 77 -4.73 8.71 9.20
N PRO A 78 -4.47 8.26 10.45
CA PRO A 78 -4.38 9.17 11.59
C PRO A 78 -3.21 10.16 11.57
N ILE A 79 -2.20 9.96 10.70
CA ILE A 79 -1.01 10.82 10.62
C ILE A 79 -0.98 11.67 9.33
N LEU A 80 -1.96 11.53 8.43
CA LEU A 80 -1.90 12.20 7.13
C LEU A 80 -2.00 13.73 7.28
N ASP A 81 -2.87 14.24 8.15
CA ASP A 81 -3.00 15.68 8.40
C ASP A 81 -1.70 16.27 8.98
N GLU A 82 -1.08 15.58 9.95
CA GLU A 82 0.22 16.00 10.53
C GLU A 82 1.33 15.99 9.47
N LEU A 83 1.31 15.01 8.57
CA LEU A 83 2.27 14.92 7.47
C LEU A 83 2.06 16.07 6.47
N THR A 84 0.82 16.41 6.12
CA THR A 84 0.53 17.57 5.27
C THR A 84 1.09 18.84 5.87
N ASP A 85 0.82 19.11 7.14
CA ASP A 85 1.29 20.30 7.85
C ASP A 85 2.83 20.35 7.92
N ALA A 86 3.47 19.20 8.17
CA ALA A 86 4.93 19.09 8.26
C ALA A 86 5.64 19.33 6.91
N LEU A 87 4.93 19.18 5.79
CA LEU A 87 5.46 19.33 4.43
C LEU A 87 4.95 20.60 3.72
N ALA A 88 4.21 21.47 4.43
CA ALA A 88 3.54 22.63 3.83
C ALA A 88 4.49 23.66 3.21
N ASP A 89 5.77 23.67 3.59
CA ASP A 89 6.79 24.60 3.10
C ASP A 89 7.67 24.03 1.98
N LEU A 90 7.35 22.84 1.47
CA LEU A 90 8.03 22.28 0.31
C LEU A 90 7.89 23.22 -0.91
N SER A 91 9.03 23.45 -1.57
CA SER A 91 9.11 24.17 -2.84
C SER A 91 9.83 23.30 -3.87
N PRO A 92 9.13 22.30 -4.46
CA PRO A 92 9.75 21.36 -5.39
C PRO A 92 10.19 22.04 -6.68
N ALA A 93 11.18 21.46 -7.34
CA ALA A 93 11.63 21.89 -8.66
C ALA A 93 11.33 20.79 -9.68
N ASP A 94 11.13 21.20 -10.94
CA ASP A 94 10.89 20.25 -12.02
C ASP A 94 12.08 19.29 -12.19
N PRO A 95 11.81 17.99 -12.38
CA PRO A 95 12.85 16.99 -12.56
C PRO A 95 13.59 17.23 -13.89
N THR A 96 14.93 17.20 -13.86
CA THR A 96 15.77 17.33 -15.07
C THR A 96 16.01 16.00 -15.78
N ILE A 97 15.57 14.89 -15.19
CA ILE A 97 15.66 13.52 -15.68
C ILE A 97 14.25 12.91 -15.59
N PRO A 98 13.83 12.05 -16.54
CA PRO A 98 12.52 11.41 -16.46
C PRO A 98 12.30 10.71 -15.12
N TYR A 99 11.21 11.08 -14.45
CA TYR A 99 10.75 10.45 -13.22
C TYR A 99 9.51 9.62 -13.54
N TYR A 100 9.52 8.35 -13.12
CA TYR A 100 8.36 7.47 -13.27
C TYR A 100 7.78 7.23 -11.87
N SER A 101 6.59 7.77 -11.63
CA SER A 101 5.95 7.67 -10.32
C SER A 101 5.36 6.27 -10.09
N ALA A 102 5.52 5.76 -8.87
CA ALA A 102 4.77 4.59 -8.39
C ALA A 102 3.54 4.99 -7.55
N THR A 103 3.34 6.30 -7.31
CA THR A 103 2.18 6.83 -6.58
C THR A 103 1.01 7.12 -7.51
N LEU A 104 1.31 7.73 -8.68
CA LEU A 104 0.31 8.14 -9.64
C LEU A 104 -0.22 6.93 -10.42
N TYR A 105 -1.47 7.02 -10.89
CA TYR A 105 -2.07 5.95 -11.68
C TYR A 105 -1.42 5.79 -13.07
N ASP A 106 -0.97 6.89 -13.70
CA ASP A 106 -0.05 6.83 -14.83
C ASP A 106 1.36 7.22 -14.36
N PRO A 107 2.36 6.31 -14.44
CA PRO A 107 3.72 6.62 -14.00
C PRO A 107 4.38 7.75 -14.81
N ARG A 108 3.82 8.14 -15.97
CA ARG A 108 4.36 9.21 -16.83
C ARG A 108 3.73 10.58 -16.57
N GLU A 109 2.69 10.65 -15.75
CA GLU A 109 2.11 11.94 -15.38
C GLU A 109 3.11 12.77 -14.55
N PRO A 110 3.17 14.09 -14.77
CA PRO A 110 3.96 14.97 -13.92
C PRO A 110 3.40 14.92 -12.50
N ALA A 111 4.28 14.79 -11.52
CA ALA A 111 3.94 14.92 -10.11
C ALA A 111 4.29 16.33 -9.63
N ASP A 112 3.51 16.86 -8.70
CA ASP A 112 3.78 18.17 -8.09
C ASP A 112 4.86 18.08 -6.99
N TYR A 113 5.14 16.88 -6.48
CA TYR A 113 6.14 16.58 -5.44
C TYR A 113 5.96 17.36 -4.13
N ASP A 114 4.76 17.90 -3.92
CA ASP A 114 4.34 18.67 -2.77
C ASP A 114 3.84 17.78 -1.63
N ALA A 115 3.26 18.39 -0.60
CA ALA A 115 2.72 17.69 0.55
C ALA A 115 1.67 16.63 0.14
N ASP A 116 0.77 16.97 -0.77
CA ASP A 116 -0.31 16.08 -1.24
C ASP A 116 0.28 14.85 -1.93
N TYR A 117 1.30 15.03 -2.79
CA TYR A 117 2.01 13.91 -3.42
C TYR A 117 2.61 12.93 -2.40
N TRP A 118 3.23 13.44 -1.33
CA TRP A 118 3.86 12.58 -0.32
C TRP A 118 2.85 11.91 0.62
N VAL A 119 1.73 12.58 0.90
CA VAL A 119 0.58 11.96 1.59
C VAL A 119 0.00 10.82 0.76
N ASP A 120 -0.22 11.06 -0.53
CA ASP A 120 -0.69 10.04 -1.45
C ASP A 120 0.32 8.89 -1.57
N ASN A 121 1.62 9.18 -1.64
CA ASN A 121 2.66 8.16 -1.69
C ASN A 121 2.65 7.26 -0.45
N LEU A 122 2.44 7.83 0.74
CA LEU A 122 2.35 7.06 1.98
C LEU A 122 1.08 6.20 2.05
N ARG A 123 -0.03 6.72 1.52
CA ARG A 123 -1.36 6.12 1.67
C ARG A 123 -1.73 5.12 0.58
N HIS A 124 -1.32 5.36 -0.65
CA HIS A 124 -1.68 4.58 -1.83
C HIS A 124 -0.68 3.45 -2.10
N ALA A 125 -1.11 2.50 -2.93
CA ALA A 125 -0.28 1.37 -3.34
C ALA A 125 0.92 1.84 -4.16
N VAL A 126 2.02 1.08 -4.04
CA VAL A 126 3.25 1.24 -4.85
C VAL A 126 3.27 0.24 -5.99
#